data_AF-A0A5E6M8U4-F1
#
_entry.id   AF-A0A5E6M8U4-F1
#
_cell.length_a   1.000
_cell.length_b   1.000
_cell.length_c   1.000
_cell.angle_alpha   90.00
_cell.angle_beta   90.00
_cell.angle_gamma   90.00
#
_symmetry.space_group_name_H-M   'P 1'
#
loop_
_entity.id
_entity.type
_entity.pdbx_description
1 polymer ?
#
loop_
_entity_poly.entity_id
_entity_poly.type
_entity_poly.pdbx_seq_one_letter_code
_entity_poly.pdbx_strand_id
1 'polypeptide(L)'
;MPGTLHVHNLDDELIARWKRRAARHGRSTEVEHREILRQVLTSEEEPSFDKLAAELRKLTKRRKQTPSEVLLREGREERGTPLSSMPARLPLRDPRRVLRA
;
A
#
# COMPACT_ATOMS: atom_id res chain seq x y z
N MET A 1 -21.66 -11.40 -19.46
CA MET A 1 -23.14 -11.47 -19.45
C MET A 1 -23.66 -10.47 -18.43
N PRO A 2 -24.73 -9.70 -18.71
CA PRO A 2 -25.36 -8.86 -17.70
C PRO A 2 -26.02 -9.76 -16.63
N GLY A 3 -25.88 -9.39 -15.35
CA GLY A 3 -26.53 -10.05 -14.22
C GLY A 3 -27.52 -9.12 -13.54
N THR A 4 -28.58 -9.68 -12.95
CA THR A 4 -29.60 -8.94 -12.19
C THR A 4 -29.43 -9.20 -10.71
N LEU A 5 -29.49 -8.16 -9.88
CA LEU A 5 -29.41 -8.26 -8.42
C LEU A 5 -30.75 -7.82 -7.81
N HIS A 6 -31.39 -8.71 -7.06
CA HIS A 6 -32.56 -8.42 -6.25
C HIS A 6 -32.16 -8.36 -4.78
N VAL A 7 -32.55 -7.28 -4.10
CA VAL A 7 -32.31 -7.09 -2.67
C VAL A 7 -33.67 -7.07 -1.99
N HIS A 8 -33.88 -8.01 -1.07
CA HIS A 8 -35.13 -8.16 -0.32
C HIS A 8 -35.00 -7.54 1.07
N ASN A 9 -36.15 -7.26 1.70
CA ASN A 9 -36.25 -6.80 3.08
C ASN A 9 -35.45 -5.52 3.37
N LEU A 10 -35.58 -4.51 2.50
CA LEU A 10 -34.98 -3.20 2.71
C LEU A 10 -35.92 -2.32 3.53
N ASP A 11 -35.37 -1.68 4.56
CA ASP A 11 -36.12 -0.74 5.39
C ASP A 11 -36.55 0.50 4.60
N ASP A 12 -37.78 0.97 4.86
CA ASP A 12 -38.33 2.15 4.18
C ASP A 12 -37.46 3.41 4.36
N GLU A 13 -36.84 3.55 5.54
CA GLU A 13 -35.91 4.65 5.79
C GLU A 13 -34.70 4.58 4.85
N LEU A 14 -34.16 3.39 4.63
CA LEU A 14 -33.03 3.17 3.72
C LEU A 14 -33.42 3.52 2.29
N ILE A 15 -34.58 3.06 1.84
CA ILE A 15 -35.13 3.39 0.51
C ILE A 15 -35.28 4.92 0.35
N ALA A 16 -35.80 5.60 1.37
CA ALA A 16 -36.00 7.05 1.35
C ALA A 16 -34.68 7.83 1.32
N ARG A 17 -33.69 7.43 2.12
CA ARG A 17 -32.34 8.02 2.10
C ARG A 17 -31.69 7.84 0.74
N TRP A 18 -31.89 6.68 0.13
CA TRP A 18 -31.27 6.34 -1.14
C TRP A 18 -31.88 7.08 -2.32
N LYS A 19 -33.21 7.18 -2.40
CA LYS A 19 -33.90 8.02 -3.40
C LYS A 19 -33.47 9.48 -3.32
N ARG A 20 -33.33 10.03 -2.10
CA ARG A 20 -32.80 11.39 -1.89
C ARG A 20 -31.38 11.54 -2.43
N ARG A 21 -30.52 10.55 -2.19
CA ARG A 21 -29.14 10.56 -2.70
C ARG A 21 -29.11 10.53 -4.23
N ALA A 22 -29.88 9.64 -4.86
CA ALA A 22 -29.99 9.53 -6.32
C ALA A 22 -30.47 10.85 -6.95
N ALA A 23 -31.50 11.47 -6.36
CA ALA A 23 -32.00 12.78 -6.81
C ALA A 23 -30.93 13.88 -6.72
N ARG A 24 -30.16 13.94 -5.63
CA ARG A 24 -29.04 14.90 -5.49
C ARG A 24 -27.97 14.72 -6.57
N HIS A 25 -27.75 13.49 -7.04
CA HIS A 25 -26.78 13.20 -8.08
C HIS A 25 -27.36 13.28 -9.50
N GLY A 26 -28.65 13.61 -9.65
CA GLY A 26 -29.32 13.66 -10.95
C GLY A 26 -29.42 12.29 -11.64
N ARG A 27 -29.48 11.20 -10.87
CA ARG A 27 -29.46 9.82 -11.35
C ARG A 27 -30.72 9.05 -10.95
N SER A 28 -31.02 7.98 -11.67
CA SER A 28 -32.01 7.00 -11.20
C SER A 28 -31.46 6.21 -10.00
N THR A 29 -32.35 5.64 -9.20
CA THR A 29 -31.96 4.81 -8.06
C THR A 29 -31.12 3.61 -8.48
N GLU A 30 -31.40 3.01 -9.65
CA GLU A 30 -30.61 1.89 -10.18
C GLU A 30 -29.19 2.31 -10.56
N VAL A 31 -29.03 3.46 -11.21
CA VAL A 31 -27.70 3.99 -11.56
C VAL A 31 -26.93 4.31 -10.28
N GLU A 32 -27.58 4.94 -9.30
CA GLU A 32 -26.96 5.20 -8.01
C GLU A 32 -26.57 3.90 -7.28
N HIS A 33 -27.35 2.83 -7.41
CA HIS A 33 -26.98 1.50 -6.91
C HIS A 33 -25.67 1.03 -7.48
N ARG A 34 -25.60 1.07 -8.81
CA ARG A 34 -24.46 0.59 -9.55
C ARG A 34 -23.21 1.38 -9.20
N GLU A 35 -23.33 2.70 -9.02
CA GLU A 35 -22.19 3.51 -8.59
C GLU A 35 -21.76 3.25 -7.17
N ILE A 36 -22.66 3.00 -6.22
CA ILE A 36 -22.27 2.63 -4.86
C ILE A 36 -21.51 1.30 -4.89
N LEU A 37 -22.02 0.30 -5.60
CA LEU A 37 -21.35 -0.99 -5.73
C LEU A 37 -19.97 -0.84 -6.39
N ARG A 38 -19.86 -0.06 -7.47
CA ARG A 38 -18.56 0.21 -8.11
C ARG A 38 -17.60 0.92 -7.16
N GLN A 39 -18.05 1.96 -6.46
CA GLN A 39 -17.19 2.71 -5.53
C GLN A 39 -16.60 1.81 -4.45
N VAL A 40 -17.43 0.96 -3.84
CA VAL A 40 -16.98 0.02 -2.80
C VAL A 40 -15.98 -0.99 -3.39
N LEU A 41 -16.32 -1.62 -4.51
CA LEU A 41 -15.44 -2.64 -5.11
C LEU A 41 -14.14 -2.07 -5.69
N THR A 42 -14.16 -0.84 -6.23
CA THR A 42 -12.94 -0.16 -6.68
C THR A 42 -12.08 0.29 -5.49
N SER A 43 -12.67 0.63 -4.35
CA SER A 43 -11.90 0.92 -3.14
C SER A 43 -11.22 -0.33 -2.54
N GLU A 44 -11.68 -1.52 -2.91
CA GLU A 44 -11.09 -2.81 -2.54
C GLU A 44 -10.03 -3.30 -3.54
N GLU A 45 -9.81 -2.63 -4.69
CA GLU A 45 -8.72 -2.98 -5.58
C GLU A 45 -7.38 -2.69 -4.89
N GLU A 46 -6.74 -3.75 -4.38
CA GLU A 46 -5.35 -3.67 -3.96
C GLU A 46 -4.51 -3.13 -5.12
N PRO A 47 -3.66 -2.12 -4.88
CA PRO A 47 -2.81 -1.58 -5.91
C PRO A 47 -1.94 -2.70 -6.48
N SER A 48 -1.88 -2.80 -7.81
CA SER A 48 -1.02 -3.79 -8.46
C SER A 48 0.42 -3.67 -7.97
N PHE A 49 1.14 -4.78 -8.00
CA PHE A 49 2.56 -4.83 -7.61
C PHE A 49 3.37 -3.73 -8.31
N ASP A 50 3.13 -3.47 -9.60
CA ASP A 50 3.83 -2.43 -10.35
C ASP A 50 3.57 -1.01 -9.81
N LYS A 51 2.31 -0.71 -9.41
CA LYS A 51 1.96 0.57 -8.78
C LYS A 51 2.66 0.71 -7.43
N LEU A 52 2.61 -0.32 -6.60
CA LEU A 52 3.29 -0.35 -5.31
C LEU A 52 4.80 -0.20 -5.44
N ALA A 53 5.43 -0.90 -6.39
CA ALA A 53 6.86 -0.81 -6.64
C ALA A 53 7.25 0.59 -7.15
N ALA A 54 6.44 1.22 -7.99
CA ALA A 54 6.68 2.59 -8.45
C ALA A 54 6.57 3.61 -7.31
N GLU A 55 5.56 3.48 -6.44
CA GLU A 55 5.40 4.26 -5.20
C GLU A 55 6.62 4.12 -4.29
N LEU A 56 7.05 2.88 -4.03
CA LEU A 56 8.21 2.60 -3.20
C LEU A 56 9.49 3.26 -3.76
N ARG A 57 9.74 3.15 -5.07
CA ARG A 57 10.89 3.79 -5.73
C ARG A 57 10.87 5.31 -5.59
N LYS A 58 9.68 5.94 -5.67
CA LYS A 58 9.53 7.39 -5.42
C LYS A 58 9.91 7.73 -3.98
N LEU A 59 9.37 7.00 -3.01
CA LEU A 59 9.63 7.22 -1.57
C LEU A 59 11.12 7.03 -1.22
N THR A 60 11.79 6.08 -1.86
CA THR A 60 13.21 5.78 -1.58
C THR A 60 14.19 6.49 -2.52
N LYS A 61 13.74 7.38 -3.41
CA LYS A 61 14.59 8.01 -4.47
C LYS A 61 15.85 8.68 -3.92
N ARG A 62 15.80 9.23 -2.70
CA ARG A 62 16.92 9.95 -2.07
C ARG A 62 17.79 9.06 -1.17
N ARG A 63 17.47 7.78 -0.99
CA ARG A 63 18.28 6.86 -0.20
C ARG A 63 19.29 6.15 -1.10
N LYS A 64 20.55 6.15 -0.68
CA LYS A 64 21.55 5.23 -1.19
C LYS A 64 21.21 3.83 -0.69
N GLN A 65 20.74 2.95 -1.58
CA GLN A 65 20.46 1.57 -1.27
C GLN A 65 21.76 0.76 -1.41
N THR A 66 22.04 -0.10 -0.43
CA THR A 66 23.11 -1.10 -0.54
C THR A 66 22.46 -2.41 -0.99
N PRO A 67 22.94 -3.03 -2.08
CA PRO A 67 22.45 -4.33 -2.49
C PRO A 67 22.57 -5.36 -1.36
N SER A 68 21.54 -6.17 -1.17
CA SER A 68 21.41 -7.06 -0.01
C SER A 68 22.55 -8.07 0.07
N GLU A 69 23.05 -8.53 -1.07
CA GLU A 69 24.16 -9.46 -1.19
C GLU A 69 25.47 -8.93 -0.61
N VAL A 70 25.67 -7.62 -0.59
CA VAL A 70 26.84 -6.98 0.03
C VAL A 70 26.73 -7.09 1.55
N LEU A 71 25.58 -6.71 2.12
CA LEU A 71 25.31 -6.80 3.56
C LEU A 71 25.39 -8.25 4.07
N LEU A 72 24.85 -9.19 3.28
CA LEU A 72 24.90 -10.62 3.61
C LEU A 72 26.32 -11.17 3.60
N ARG A 73 27.19 -10.67 2.72
CA ARG A 73 28.61 -11.02 2.68
C ARG A 73 29.35 -10.48 3.90
N GLU A 74 29.22 -9.18 4.18
CA GLU A 74 29.82 -8.53 5.35
C GLU A 74 29.45 -9.27 6.64
N GLY A 75 28.16 -9.57 6.85
CA GLY A 75 27.72 -10.30 8.04
C GLY A 75 28.16 -11.77 8.09
N ARG A 76 28.54 -12.40 6.96
CA ARG A 76 29.17 -13.73 6.98
C ARG A 76 30.65 -13.63 7.35
N GLU A 77 31.35 -12.64 6.81
CA GLU A 77 32.75 -12.36 7.12
C GLU A 77 32.93 -12.02 8.61
N GLU A 78 32.06 -11.18 9.18
CA GLU A 78 32.06 -10.85 10.62
C GLU A 78 31.88 -12.06 11.56
N ARG A 79 31.14 -13.10 11.11
CA ARG A 79 30.96 -14.35 11.86
C ARG A 79 32.12 -15.33 11.68
N GLY A 80 32.86 -15.21 10.59
CA GLY A 80 34.01 -16.07 10.27
C GLY A 80 35.31 -15.59 10.92
N THR A 81 35.39 -14.33 11.35
CA THR A 81 36.52 -13.81 12.12
C THR A 81 36.46 -14.33 13.56
N PRO A 82 37.50 -15.00 14.08
CA PRO A 82 37.53 -15.39 15.49
C PRO A 82 37.43 -14.14 16.38
N LEU A 83 36.65 -14.21 17.47
CA LEU A 83 36.45 -13.09 18.42
C LEU A 83 37.77 -12.43 18.89
N SER A 84 38.88 -13.18 18.84
CA SER A 84 40.22 -12.70 19.20
C SER A 84 40.82 -11.67 18.24
N SER A 85 40.31 -11.51 17.02
CA SER A 85 40.81 -10.56 16.02
C SER A 85 39.82 -9.45 15.66
N MET A 86 38.66 -9.36 16.33
CA MET A 86 37.74 -8.26 16.13
C MET A 86 38.26 -6.99 16.82
N PRO A 87 38.44 -5.86 16.10
CA PRO A 87 38.68 -4.58 16.77
C PRO A 87 37.46 -4.22 17.63
N ALA A 88 37.70 -3.58 18.78
CA ALA A 88 36.65 -3.13 19.69
C ALA A 88 35.52 -2.45 18.90
N ARG A 89 34.29 -2.98 19.04
CA ARG A 89 33.09 -2.56 18.28
C ARG A 89 33.11 -1.04 18.07
N LEU A 90 33.37 -0.62 16.83
CA LEU A 90 33.12 0.76 16.43
C LEU A 90 31.64 1.03 16.71
N PRO A 91 31.28 2.18 17.32
CA PRO A 91 29.90 2.49 17.59
C PRO A 91 29.12 2.42 16.28
N LEU A 92 27.92 1.82 16.34
CA LEU A 92 26.95 1.76 15.24
C LEU A 92 27.03 3.06 14.43
N ARG A 93 27.53 2.98 13.20
CA ARG A 93 27.68 4.14 12.33
C ARG A 93 26.31 4.82 12.25
N ASP A 94 26.23 6.06 12.74
CA ASP A 94 24.99 6.84 12.71
C ASP A 94 24.50 6.89 11.25
N PRO A 95 23.29 6.35 10.96
CA PRO A 95 22.74 6.32 9.61
C PRO A 95 22.51 7.72 9.03
N ARG A 96 22.63 8.81 9.83
CA ARG A 96 22.52 10.20 9.38
C ARG A 96 23.81 10.79 8.80
N ARG A 97 24.96 10.13 8.96
CA ARG A 97 26.27 10.68 8.51
C ARG A 97 26.53 10.56 7.00
N VAL A 98 25.64 9.93 6.24
CA VAL A 98 25.76 9.78 4.77
C VAL A 98 25.18 10.97 3.97
N LEU A 99 24.68 12.01 4.64
CA LEU A 99 23.96 13.15 4.03
C LEU A 99 24.77 14.46 3.90
N ARG A 100 26.11 14.41 3.78
CA ARG A 100 26.91 15.57 3.35
C ARG A 100 28.06 15.14 2.44
N ALA A 101 27.80 15.19 1.13
CA ALA A 101 28.73 15.57 0.07
C ALA A 101 27.89 15.76 -1.20
#